data_AF-A0A519SSI1-F1
#
_entry.id   AF-A0A519SSI1-F1
#
_cell.length_a   1.000
_cell.length_b   1.000
_cell.length_c   1.000
_cell.angle_alpha   90.00
_cell.angle_beta   90.00
_cell.angle_gamma   90.00
#
_symmetry.space_group_name_H-M   'P 1'
#
loop_
_entity.id
_entity.type
_entity.pdbx_description
1 polymer ?
#
loop_
_entity_poly.entity_id
_entity_poly.type
_entity_poly.pdbx_seq_one_letter_code
_entity_poly.pdbx_strand_id
1 'polypeptide(L)'
;MNTQANQRIKVGDKVTFDNDKVEAFKAETNRDNKEIQQYRELVLAGIDQVGIVKEIGSAMTTVSYPDGWDIPVPTKYLIILPEV
;
A
#
# COMPACT_ATOMS: atom_id res chain seq x y z
N MET A 1 6.87 -6.17 -22.32
CA MET A 1 5.59 -5.63 -21.82
C MET A 1 5.14 -6.57 -20.71
N ASN A 2 5.40 -6.24 -19.44
CA ASN A 2 5.09 -7.14 -18.34
C ASN A 2 3.60 -7.04 -17.99
N THR A 3 2.91 -8.15 -18.18
CA THR A 3 1.48 -8.34 -17.96
C THR A 3 1.18 -8.30 -16.46
N GLN A 4 1.02 -7.11 -15.88
CA GLN A 4 0.39 -6.96 -14.56
C GLN A 4 -1.13 -7.03 -14.72
N ALA A 5 -1.65 -8.24 -14.96
CA ALA A 5 -3.08 -8.50 -14.93
C ALA A 5 -3.32 -9.77 -14.13
N ASN A 6 -4.03 -9.63 -13.00
CA ASN A 6 -4.60 -10.69 -12.15
C ASN A 6 -3.71 -11.42 -11.12
N GLN A 7 -2.55 -10.92 -10.73
CA GLN A 7 -1.91 -11.47 -9.53
C GLN A 7 -2.66 -11.00 -8.27
N ARG A 8 -3.40 -11.93 -7.65
CA ARG A 8 -3.96 -11.73 -6.32
C ARG A 8 -2.80 -11.65 -5.33
N ILE A 9 -2.72 -10.53 -4.62
CA ILE A 9 -1.79 -10.34 -3.50
C ILE A 9 -1.97 -11.48 -2.49
N LYS A 10 -0.85 -12.01 -1.97
CA LYS A 10 -0.79 -13.07 -0.95
C LYS A 10 0.08 -12.63 0.23
N VAL A 11 -0.16 -13.27 1.38
CA VAL A 11 0.71 -13.09 2.56
C VAL A 11 2.12 -13.57 2.22
N GLY A 12 3.12 -12.76 2.54
CA GLY A 12 4.53 -12.96 2.19
C GLY A 12 4.97 -12.27 0.90
N ASP A 13 4.05 -11.76 0.07
CA ASP A 13 4.43 -11.03 -1.15
C ASP A 13 5.15 -9.73 -0.80
N LYS A 14 6.18 -9.41 -1.57
CA LYS A 14 6.80 -8.08 -1.55
C LYS A 14 5.93 -7.13 -2.36
N VAL A 15 5.51 -6.06 -1.71
CA VAL A 15 4.64 -5.04 -2.32
C VAL A 15 5.24 -3.65 -2.13
N THR A 16 4.91 -2.76 -3.04
CA THR A 16 5.18 -1.33 -2.92
C THR A 16 3.93 -0.54 -3.25
N PHE A 17 3.91 0.74 -2.88
CA PHE A 17 2.80 1.61 -3.21
C PHE A 17 2.82 1.95 -4.71
N ASP A 18 1.64 1.96 -5.31
CA ASP A 18 1.44 2.37 -6.69
C ASP A 18 1.63 3.89 -6.82
N ASN A 19 2.84 4.31 -7.21
CA ASN A 19 3.19 5.72 -7.35
C ASN A 19 2.29 6.47 -8.34
N ASP A 20 1.74 5.78 -9.35
CA ASP A 20 0.79 6.38 -10.30
C ASP A 20 -0.57 6.69 -9.64
N LYS A 21 -0.89 6.05 -8.51
CA LYS A 21 -2.14 6.27 -7.76
C LYS A 21 -1.98 7.15 -6.52
N VAL A 22 -0.81 7.73 -6.28
CA VAL A 22 -0.58 8.64 -5.13
C VAL A 22 -1.54 9.82 -5.15
N GLU A 23 -1.79 10.42 -6.32
CA GLU A 23 -2.74 11.54 -6.42
C GLU A 23 -4.19 11.12 -6.13
N ALA A 24 -4.61 9.95 -6.61
CA ALA A 24 -5.93 9.40 -6.30
C ALA A 24 -6.08 9.10 -4.81
N PHE A 25 -5.06 8.51 -4.18
CA PHE A 25 -5.04 8.26 -2.74
C PHE A 25 -5.14 9.56 -1.94
N LYS A 26 -4.35 10.59 -2.31
CA LYS A 26 -4.42 11.92 -1.68
C LYS A 26 -5.80 12.53 -1.81
N ALA A 27 -6.45 12.42 -2.98
CA ALA A 27 -7.79 12.94 -3.21
C ALA A 27 -8.85 12.21 -2.39
N GLU A 28 -8.79 10.88 -2.29
CA GLU A 28 -9.73 10.08 -1.49
C GLU A 28 -9.57 10.31 0.02
N THR A 29 -8.34 10.57 0.46
CA THR A 29 -7.99 10.87 1.86
C THR A 29 -7.96 12.37 2.17
N ASN A 30 -8.38 13.23 1.24
CA ASN A 30 -8.48 14.68 1.46
C ASN A 30 -9.80 15.01 2.18
N ARG A 31 -9.89 14.64 3.45
CA ARG A 31 -11.04 14.98 4.31
C ARG A 31 -10.58 15.85 5.48
N ASP A 32 -11.47 16.70 5.99
CA ASP A 32 -11.24 17.53 7.18
C ASP A 32 -11.14 16.75 8.51
N ASN A 33 -11.00 15.42 8.45
CA ASN A 33 -10.76 14.60 9.63
C ASN A 33 -9.25 14.45 9.88
N LYS A 34 -8.79 14.88 11.05
CA LYS A 34 -7.40 14.75 11.52
C LYS A 34 -6.88 13.30 11.47
N GLU A 35 -7.72 12.32 11.80
CA GLU A 35 -7.33 10.89 11.76
C GLU A 35 -7.02 10.44 10.34
N ILE A 36 -7.81 10.90 9.36
CA ILE A 36 -7.61 10.58 7.94
C ILE A 36 -6.34 11.28 7.41
N GLN A 37 -6.08 12.51 7.85
CA GLN A 37 -4.87 13.24 7.49
C GLN A 37 -3.61 12.56 8.06
N GLN A 38 -3.63 12.17 9.33
CA GLN A 38 -2.50 11.47 9.95
C GLN A 38 -2.27 10.10 9.30
N TYR A 39 -3.33 9.36 9.00
CA TYR A 39 -3.24 8.12 8.23
C TYR A 39 -2.61 8.35 6.85
N ARG A 40 -3.06 9.38 6.13
CA ARG A 40 -2.50 9.76 4.83
C ARG A 40 -1.00 10.04 4.95
N GLU A 41 -0.56 10.81 5.94
CA GLU A 41 0.86 11.10 6.14
C GLU A 41 1.69 9.84 6.42
N LEU A 42 1.16 8.92 7.23
CA LEU A 42 1.81 7.63 7.51
C LEU A 42 1.99 6.78 6.25
N VAL A 43 0.92 6.63 5.45
CA VAL A 43 1.00 5.88 4.18
C VAL A 43 1.95 6.58 3.20
N LEU A 44 1.88 7.91 3.10
CA LEU A 44 2.74 8.69 2.22
C LEU A 44 4.22 8.63 2.61
N ALA A 45 4.54 8.49 3.89
CA ALA A 45 5.92 8.30 4.36
C ALA A 45 6.50 6.93 3.96
N GLY A 46 5.64 5.94 3.67
CA GLY A 46 6.01 4.59 3.29
C GLY A 46 5.94 4.27 1.79
N ILE A 47 5.60 5.24 0.91
CA ILE A 47 5.32 4.94 -0.51
C ILE A 47 6.54 4.46 -1.28
N ASP A 48 7.72 5.00 -0.98
CA ASP A 48 8.99 4.61 -1.63
C ASP A 48 9.62 3.36 -0.98
N GLN A 49 9.00 2.84 0.07
CA GLN A 49 9.49 1.65 0.76
C GLN A 49 8.87 0.38 0.17
N VAL A 50 9.66 -0.69 0.18
CA VAL A 50 9.16 -2.04 -0.10
C VAL A 50 8.73 -2.67 1.20
N GLY A 51 7.47 -3.07 1.28
CA GLY A 51 6.91 -3.79 2.41
C GLY A 51 6.58 -5.24 2.07
N ILE A 52 6.30 -6.02 3.11
CA ILE A 52 5.86 -7.42 2.99
C ILE A 52 4.42 -7.52 3.46
N VAL A 53 3.59 -8.22 2.69
CA VAL A 53 2.19 -8.44 3.06
C VAL A 53 2.13 -9.38 4.27
N LYS A 54 1.58 -8.86 5.37
CA LYS A 54 1.41 -9.61 6.62
C LYS A 54 0.01 -10.20 6.74
N GLU A 55 -1.01 -9.41 6.38
CA GLU A 55 -2.41 -9.82 6.45
C GLU A 55 -3.20 -9.21 5.29
N ILE A 56 -4.18 -9.96 4.78
CA ILE A 56 -5.06 -9.51 3.69
C ILE A 56 -6.49 -9.46 4.22
N GLY A 57 -7.05 -8.26 4.28
CA GLY A 57 -8.48 -8.04 4.43
C GLY A 57 -9.17 -7.86 3.08
N SER A 58 -10.50 -7.66 3.11
CA SER A 58 -11.31 -7.52 1.89
C SER A 58 -11.01 -6.26 1.07
N ALA A 59 -10.57 -5.18 1.72
CA ALA A 59 -10.28 -3.90 1.07
C ALA A 59 -8.94 -3.26 1.49
N MET A 60 -8.41 -3.70 2.64
CA MET A 60 -7.16 -3.24 3.23
C MET A 60 -6.22 -4.42 3.37
N THR A 61 -4.95 -4.18 3.09
CA THR A 61 -3.86 -5.15 3.24
C THR A 61 -2.88 -4.57 4.26
N THR A 62 -2.57 -5.32 5.30
CA THR A 62 -1.58 -4.94 6.29
C THR A 62 -0.20 -5.23 5.71
N VAL A 63 0.56 -4.17 5.49
CA VAL A 63 1.93 -4.21 4.97
C VAL A 63 2.89 -3.93 6.11
N SER A 64 3.82 -4.85 6.31
CA SER A 64 4.91 -4.73 7.29
C SER A 64 6.11 -4.12 6.58
N TYR A 65 6.57 -2.97 7.08
CA TYR A 65 7.69 -2.23 6.52
C TYR A 65 9.00 -2.52 7.30
N PRO A 66 10.19 -2.31 6.70
CA PRO A 66 11.48 -2.63 7.32
C PRO A 66 11.80 -1.81 8.59
N ASP A 67 11.13 -0.67 8.75
CA ASP A 67 11.16 0.19 9.93
C ASP A 67 10.40 -0.40 11.14
N GLY A 68 9.74 -1.55 10.96
CA GLY A 68 8.99 -2.27 12.00
C GLY A 68 7.54 -1.83 12.13
N TRP A 69 7.06 -0.96 11.25
CA TRP A 69 5.67 -0.51 11.25
C TRP A 69 4.79 -1.43 10.40
N ASP A 70 3.65 -1.82 10.97
CA ASP A 70 2.58 -2.51 10.24
C ASP A 70 1.50 -1.50 9.89
N ILE A 71 1.39 -1.14 8.61
CA ILE A 71 0.45 -0.12 8.14
C ILE A 71 -0.62 -0.79 7.26
N PRO A 72 -1.92 -0.59 7.56
CA PRO A 72 -2.99 -1.03 6.67
C PRO A 72 -3.05 -0.10 5.46
N VAL A 73 -2.84 -0.65 4.27
CA VAL A 73 -2.88 0.07 2.99
C VAL A 73 -4.01 -0.48 2.13
N PRO A 74 -4.79 0.35 1.41
CA PRO A 74 -5.86 -0.17 0.57
C PRO A 74 -5.26 -1.01 -0.56
N THR A 75 -5.75 -2.24 -0.71
CA THR A 75 -5.17 -3.25 -1.62
C THR A 75 -5.06 -2.75 -3.07
N LYS A 76 -5.97 -1.85 -3.48
CA LYS A 76 -5.99 -1.24 -4.83
C LYS A 76 -4.79 -0.33 -5.14
N TYR A 77 -4.05 0.09 -4.12
CA TYR A 77 -2.86 0.95 -4.23
C TYR A 77 -1.56 0.18 -4.06
N LEU A 78 -1.60 -1.15 -3.98
CA LEU A 78 -0.41 -1.97 -3.84
C LEU A 78 -0.07 -2.64 -5.16
N ILE A 79 1.23 -2.67 -5.48
CA ILE A 79 1.81 -3.40 -6.61
C ILE A 79 2.69 -4.51 -6.05
N ILE A 80 2.53 -5.73 -6.56
CA ILE A 80 3.43 -6.85 -6.26
C ILE A 80 4.73 -6.64 -7.04
N LEU A 81 5.84 -6.67 -6.32
CA LEU A 81 7.16 -6.64 -6.93
C LEU A 81 7.54 -8.06 -7.38
N PRO A 82 8.03 -8.24 -8.62
CA PRO A 82 8.51 -9.54 -9.06
C PRO A 82 9.72 -9.96 -8.21
N GLU A 83 9.76 -11.23 -7.80
CA GLU A 83 11.01 -11.84 -7.33
C GLU A 83 11.96 -11.91 -8.53
N VAL A 84 13.08 -11.18 -8.44
CA VAL A 84 14.19 -11.23 -9.40
C VAL A 84 15.03 -12.49 -9.22
#